data_AF-A0A3B5AQ30-F1
#
_entry.id   AF-A0A3B5AQ30-F1
#
_cell.length_a   1.000
_cell.length_b   1.000
_cell.length_c   1.000
_cell.angle_alpha   90.00
_cell.angle_beta   90.00
_cell.angle_gamma   90.00
#
_symmetry.space_group_name_H-M   'P 1'
#
loop_
_entity.id
_entity.type
_entity.pdbx_description
1 polymer ?
#
loop_
_entity_poly.entity_id
_entity_poly.type
_entity_poly.pdbx_seq_one_letter_code
_entity_poly.pdbx_strand_id
1 'polypeptide(L)'
;VDLLKQKEKRRLQNILATGKEEASAASSQKAATCRDPEVSEEEDRYQEVLNEIEERRQFLADMASLGQEMNYISIINTEISQKIRELEALEKAHSSK
;
A
#
# COMPACT_ATOMS: atom_id res chain seq x y z
N VAL A 1 -23.21 15.12 -22.87
CA VAL A 1 -22.43 16.04 -22.00
C VAL A 1 -23.05 16.19 -20.62
N ASP A 2 -24.38 16.26 -20.51
CA ASP A 2 -25.09 16.47 -19.23
C ASP A 2 -24.98 15.34 -18.20
N LEU A 3 -24.80 14.09 -18.64
CA LEU A 3 -24.70 12.95 -17.72
C LEU A 3 -23.42 12.97 -16.87
N LEU A 4 -22.30 13.41 -17.45
CA LEU A 4 -21.03 13.59 -16.71
C LEU A 4 -21.17 14.68 -15.65
N LYS A 5 -21.84 15.77 -15.99
CA LYS A 5 -22.05 16.90 -15.07
C LYS A 5 -22.93 16.51 -13.87
N GLN A 6 -23.95 15.69 -14.10
CA GLN A 6 -24.80 15.18 -13.02
C GLN A 6 -24.07 14.16 -12.13
N LYS A 7 -23.20 13.32 -12.71
CA LYS A 7 -22.34 12.41 -11.92
C LYS A 7 -21.37 13.17 -11.03
N GLU A 8 -20.70 14.20 -11.56
CA GLU A 8 -19.76 15.02 -10.79
C GLU A 8 -20.46 15.78 -9.65
N LYS A 9 -21.65 16.33 -9.91
CA LYS A 9 -22.45 16.98 -8.88
C LYS A 9 -22.80 16.01 -7.74
N ARG A 10 -23.17 14.76 -8.07
CA ARG A 10 -23.47 13.74 -7.06
C ARG A 10 -22.24 13.36 -6.24
N ARG A 11 -21.07 13.20 -6.89
CA ARG A 11 -19.79 12.91 -6.21
C ARG A 11 -19.48 13.97 -5.16
N LEU A 12 -19.53 15.26 -5.54
CA LEU A 12 -19.21 16.37 -4.66
C LEU A 12 -20.21 16.53 -3.50
N GLN A 13 -21.50 16.29 -3.74
CA GLN A 13 -22.50 16.32 -2.67
C GLN A 13 -22.23 15.27 -1.58
N ASN A 14 -21.79 14.07 -1.97
CA ASN A 14 -21.52 13.00 -1.02
C ASN A 14 -20.26 13.26 -0.18
N ILE A 15 -19.24 13.88 -0.79
CA ILE A 15 -18.03 14.34 -0.08
C ILE A 15 -18.39 15.40 0.97
N LEU A 16 -19.22 16.38 0.63
CA LEU A 16 -19.60 17.44 1.59
C LEU A 16 -20.50 16.92 2.72
N ALA A 17 -21.41 15.99 2.43
CA ALA A 17 -22.34 15.46 3.41
C ALA A 17 -21.71 14.43 4.36
N THR A 18 -20.88 13.53 3.82
CA THR A 18 -20.41 12.32 4.53
C THR A 18 -18.89 12.24 4.62
N GLY A 19 -18.15 13.09 3.90
CA GLY A 19 -16.68 13.07 3.85
C GLY A 19 -16.10 11.91 3.04
N LYS A 20 -16.92 11.14 2.32
CA LYS A 20 -16.50 9.96 1.56
C LYS A 20 -16.81 10.12 0.07
N GLU A 21 -15.81 9.85 -0.77
CA GLU A 21 -15.95 9.84 -2.22
C GLU A 21 -16.49 8.48 -2.69
N GLU A 22 -17.65 8.48 -3.35
CA GLU A 22 -18.16 7.28 -4.03
C GLU A 22 -17.43 7.09 -5.36
N ALA A 23 -16.27 6.42 -5.30
CA ALA A 23 -15.66 5.81 -6.47
C ALA A 23 -16.35 4.48 -6.76
N SER A 24 -16.84 4.35 -8.00
CA SER A 24 -17.43 3.17 -8.60
C SER A 24 -16.79 1.85 -8.13
N ALA A 25 -17.60 0.98 -7.53
CA ALA A 25 -17.53 -0.49 -7.47
C ALA A 25 -16.22 -1.19 -7.93
N ALA A 26 -15.09 -0.88 -7.32
CA ALA A 26 -13.87 -1.72 -7.34
C ALA A 26 -13.00 -1.57 -6.09
N SER A 27 -13.41 -0.78 -5.09
CA SER A 27 -12.65 -0.62 -3.85
C SER A 27 -13.60 -0.45 -2.66
N SER A 28 -14.35 -1.51 -2.38
CA SER A 28 -15.06 -1.68 -1.11
C SER A 28 -15.29 -3.16 -0.87
N GLN A 29 -14.19 -3.91 -0.78
CA GLN A 29 -14.13 -5.02 0.17
C GLN A 29 -13.63 -4.48 1.51
N LYS A 30 -14.30 -3.44 2.01
CA LYS A 30 -14.45 -3.26 3.45
C LYS A 30 -15.62 -4.13 3.89
N ALA A 31 -15.55 -5.42 3.53
CA ALA A 31 -16.40 -6.42 4.10
C ALA A 31 -15.88 -6.59 5.52
N ALA A 32 -16.70 -6.15 6.46
CA ALA A 32 -16.59 -6.52 7.86
C ALA A 32 -16.59 -8.04 7.95
N THR A 33 -15.41 -8.64 7.85
CA THR A 33 -15.16 -9.97 8.37
C THR A 33 -14.69 -9.72 9.79
N CYS A 34 -15.46 -10.21 10.75
CA CYS A 34 -15.01 -10.49 12.10
C CYS A 34 -13.80 -11.45 12.01
N ARG A 35 -12.63 -10.91 11.69
CA ARG A 35 -11.34 -11.49 12.01
C ARG A 35 -10.79 -10.62 13.12
N ASP A 36 -10.19 -11.29 14.08
CA ASP A 36 -9.48 -10.67 15.19
C ASP A 36 -8.75 -9.40 14.70
N PRO A 37 -9.05 -8.21 15.23
CA PRO A 37 -8.45 -6.96 14.75
C PRO A 37 -6.91 -7.03 14.79
N GLU A 38 -6.35 -7.79 15.73
CA GLU A 38 -4.92 -7.98 15.89
C GLU A 38 -4.29 -8.78 14.74
N VAL A 39 -5.03 -9.73 14.15
CA VAL A 39 -4.56 -10.53 13.01
C VAL A 39 -4.67 -9.74 11.70
N SER A 40 -5.75 -8.96 11.54
CA SER A 40 -5.91 -8.10 10.34
C SER A 40 -4.85 -7.01 10.29
N GLU A 41 -4.49 -6.41 11.43
CA GLU A 41 -3.46 -5.38 11.51
C GLU A 41 -2.05 -5.93 11.22
N GLU A 42 -1.72 -7.16 11.65
CA GLU A 42 -0.45 -7.81 11.33
C GLU A 42 -0.35 -8.23 9.85
N GLU A 43 -1.43 -8.76 9.27
CA GLU A 43 -1.51 -9.08 7.83
C GLU A 43 -1.30 -7.81 6.97
N ASP A 44 -1.91 -6.69 7.38
CA ASP A 44 -1.75 -5.40 6.69
C ASP A 44 -0.30 -4.89 6.77
N ARG A 45 0.38 -5.04 7.91
CA ARG A 45 1.79 -4.64 8.07
C ARG A 45 2.75 -5.53 7.28
N TYR A 46 2.48 -6.84 7.21
CA TYR A 46 3.28 -7.75 6.38
C TYR A 46 3.23 -7.34 4.90
N GLN A 47 2.04 -7.02 4.41
CA GLN A 47 1.85 -6.56 3.04
C GLN A 47 2.51 -5.19 2.78
N GLU A 48 2.45 -4.27 3.75
CA GLU A 48 3.13 -2.98 3.67
C GLU A 48 4.65 -3.14 3.49
N VAL A 49 5.29 -4.00 4.30
CA VAL A 49 6.74 -4.25 4.22
C VAL A 49 7.13 -4.87 2.87
N LEU A 50 6.30 -5.77 2.31
CA LEU A 50 6.52 -6.31 0.96
C LEU A 50 6.46 -5.22 -0.11
N ASN A 51 5.44 -4.36 -0.05
CA ASN A 51 5.30 -3.24 -0.99
C ASN A 51 6.51 -2.31 -0.91
N GLU A 52 6.94 -1.98 0.29
CA GLU A 52 8.12 -1.15 0.55
C GLU A 52 9.44 -1.72 -0.01
N ILE A 53 9.59 -3.05 -0.01
CA ILE A 53 10.75 -3.72 -0.64
C ILE A 53 10.66 -3.60 -2.17
N GLU A 54 9.48 -3.83 -2.74
CA GLU A 54 9.24 -3.71 -4.17
C GLU A 54 9.49 -2.28 -4.66
N GLU A 55 8.99 -1.27 -3.94
CA GLU A 55 9.20 0.15 -4.24
C GLU A 55 10.69 0.51 -4.26
N ARG A 56 11.47 0.01 -3.31
CA ARG A 56 12.93 0.21 -3.26
C ARG A 56 13.65 -0.43 -4.43
N ARG A 57 13.23 -1.62 -4.84
CA ARG A 57 13.77 -2.29 -6.03
C ARG A 57 13.42 -1.51 -7.30
N GLN A 58 12.19 -1.03 -7.40
CA GLN A 58 11.75 -0.21 -8.53
C GLN A 58 12.51 1.12 -8.58
N PHE A 59 12.73 1.77 -7.44
CA PHE A 59 13.55 2.97 -7.36
C PHE A 59 14.96 2.74 -7.92
N LEU A 60 15.61 1.62 -7.58
CA LEU A 60 16.91 1.30 -8.18
C LEU A 60 16.82 1.09 -9.70
N ALA A 61 15.78 0.42 -10.20
CA ALA A 61 15.57 0.26 -11.65
C ALA A 61 15.34 1.59 -12.37
N ASP A 62 14.61 2.52 -11.74
CA ASP A 62 14.41 3.87 -12.25
C ASP A 62 15.73 4.64 -12.27
N MET A 63 16.52 4.56 -11.20
CA MET A 63 17.85 5.19 -11.13
C MET A 63 18.85 4.54 -12.09
N ALA A 64 18.73 3.24 -12.36
CA ALA A 64 19.52 2.53 -13.35
C ALA A 64 19.24 3.05 -14.76
N SER A 65 17.96 3.30 -15.06
CA SER A 65 17.51 3.89 -16.33
C SER A 65 18.05 5.30 -16.55
N LEU A 66 18.35 6.01 -15.45
CA LEU A 66 19.01 7.32 -15.45
C LEU A 66 20.55 7.24 -15.38
N GLY A 67 21.13 6.03 -15.25
CA GLY A 67 22.58 5.84 -15.07
C GLY A 67 23.11 6.28 -13.70
N GLN A 68 22.24 6.47 -12.71
CA GLN A 68 22.58 7.00 -11.38
C GLN A 68 22.47 5.96 -10.26
N GLU A 69 22.16 4.70 -10.57
CA GLU A 69 21.98 3.62 -9.58
C GLU A 69 23.16 3.48 -8.61
N MET A 70 24.39 3.66 -9.07
CA MET A 70 25.61 3.49 -8.27
C MET A 70 25.66 4.40 -7.03
N ASN A 71 24.99 5.55 -7.09
CA ASN A 71 24.90 6.47 -5.95
C ASN A 71 23.97 5.96 -4.85
N TYR A 72 23.06 5.04 -5.18
CA TYR A 72 21.97 4.62 -4.31
C TYR A 72 22.02 3.13 -3.94
N ILE A 73 22.67 2.28 -4.74
CA ILE A 73 22.75 0.82 -4.53
C ILE A 73 23.10 0.46 -3.08
N SER A 74 24.12 1.09 -2.48
CA SER A 74 24.54 0.75 -1.12
C SER A 74 23.49 1.08 -0.07
N ILE A 75 22.82 2.23 -0.20
CA ILE A 75 21.82 2.70 0.78
C ILE A 75 20.57 1.85 0.62
N ILE A 76 20.07 1.70 -0.61
CA ILE A 76 18.84 0.95 -0.88
C ILE A 76 18.99 -0.53 -0.55
N ASN A 77 20.13 -1.16 -0.83
CA ASN A 77 20.35 -2.55 -0.40
C ASN A 77 20.33 -2.69 1.13
N THR A 78 20.83 -1.69 1.84
CA THR A 78 20.78 -1.67 3.31
C THR A 78 19.34 -1.56 3.80
N GLU A 79 18.52 -0.70 3.18
CA GLU A 79 17.10 -0.57 3.53
C GLU A 79 16.30 -1.82 3.18
N ILE A 80 16.52 -2.42 2.00
CA ILE A 80 15.91 -3.71 1.62
C ILE A 80 16.28 -4.78 2.65
N SER A 81 17.54 -4.83 3.07
CA SER A 81 18.00 -5.79 4.09
C SER A 81 17.34 -5.55 5.45
N GLN A 82 17.08 -4.29 5.82
CA GLN A 82 16.35 -3.96 7.04
C GLN A 82 14.89 -4.41 6.95
N LYS A 83 14.23 -4.17 5.82
CA LYS A 83 12.84 -4.54 5.57
C LYS A 83 12.64 -6.05 5.49
N ILE A 84 13.58 -6.80 4.91
CA ILE A 84 13.56 -8.28 4.94
C ILE A 84 13.61 -8.79 6.39
N ARG A 85 14.46 -8.22 7.25
CA ARG A 85 14.49 -8.63 8.68
C ARG A 85 13.20 -8.28 9.42
N GLU A 86 12.57 -7.15 9.10
CA GLU A 86 11.24 -6.79 9.63
C GLU A 86 10.20 -7.82 9.18
N LEU A 87 10.21 -8.21 7.90
CA LEU A 87 9.32 -9.22 7.33
C LEU A 87 9.49 -10.59 8.02
N GLU A 88 10.73 -11.04 8.21
CA GLU A 88 11.04 -12.29 8.93
C GLU A 88 10.55 -12.27 10.38
N ALA A 89 10.62 -11.11 11.05
CA ALA A 89 10.14 -10.96 12.41
C ALA A 89 8.60 -11.07 12.49
N LEU A 90 7.90 -10.46 11.53
CA LEU A 90 6.44 -10.58 11.39
C LEU A 90 6.02 -12.02 11.05
N GLU A 91 6.74 -12.69 10.15
CA GLU A 91 6.47 -14.10 9.80
C GLU A 91 6.65 -15.03 11.02
N LYS A 92 7.71 -14.84 11.80
CA LYS A 92 7.94 -15.61 13.04
C LYS A 92 6.85 -15.37 14.09
N ALA A 93 6.38 -14.12 14.22
CA ALA A 93 5.28 -13.79 15.12
C ALA A 93 3.98 -14.49 14.69
N HIS A 94 3.71 -14.53 13.38
CA HIS A 94 2.54 -15.22 12.83
C HIS A 94 2.64 -16.75 12.95
N SER A 95 3.84 -17.33 12.77
CA SER A 95 4.06 -18.78 12.89
C SER A 95 4.07 -19.31 14.32
N SER A 96 4.19 -18.44 15.33
CA SER A 96 4.16 -18.82 16.76
C SER A 96 2.76 -18.72 17.39
N LYS A 97 1.74 -18.29 16.64
CA LYS A 97 0.33 -18.25 17.08
C LYS A 97 -0.39 -19.57 16.80
#